data_AF-A0A520A016-F1
#
_entry.id   AF-A0A520A016-F1
#
_cell.length_a   1.000
_cell.length_b   1.000
_cell.length_c   1.000
_cell.angle_alpha   90.00
_cell.angle_beta   90.00
_cell.angle_gamma   90.00
#
_symmetry.space_group_name_H-M   'P 1'
#
loop_
_entity.id
_entity.type
_entity.pdbx_description
1 polymer ?
#
loop_
_entity_poly.entity_id
_entity_poly.type
_entity_poly.pdbx_seq_one_letter_code
_entity_poly.pdbx_strand_id
1 'polypeptide(L)'
;IHHTAQNSCEQTLRTFTLPRTQVSSHYVICKDGTVHHMLNDLLRAHHAGVSRWGGATDINSSSIGIEIDNNGFETFTEEQINSLLSLLGRLKRAYNISVSNFIGHADIAPGRKVDPNRNFPWQRLAEQGYGHWYDTLNVEVPVDFNAMHALRIIGYDIKNDSNAVQSFKLHFVQQDSSKLITDTDKKILTDLLRKYQ
;
A
#
# COMPACT_ATOMS: atom_id res chain seq x y z
N ILE A 1 4.04 0.01 1.11
CA ILE A 1 4.41 -1.41 0.86
C ILE A 1 4.56 -1.60 -0.65
N HIS A 2 5.55 -2.38 -1.07
CA HIS A 2 5.89 -2.65 -2.46
C HIS A 2 6.13 -4.15 -2.67
N HIS A 3 6.09 -4.60 -3.93
CA HIS A 3 6.71 -5.87 -4.33
C HIS A 3 7.79 -5.59 -5.36
N THR A 4 8.84 -6.41 -5.37
CA THR A 4 10.06 -6.13 -6.13
C THR A 4 9.89 -6.28 -7.64
N ALA A 5 8.93 -7.09 -8.10
CA ALA A 5 8.75 -7.53 -9.48
C ALA A 5 10.02 -8.20 -10.04
N GLN A 6 10.74 -8.87 -9.14
CA GLN A 6 11.94 -9.66 -9.43
C GLN A 6 11.74 -11.11 -9.00
N ASN A 7 12.68 -11.97 -9.38
CA ASN A 7 12.60 -13.41 -9.12
C ASN A 7 13.44 -13.85 -7.91
N SER A 8 14.24 -12.94 -7.33
CA SER A 8 14.96 -13.25 -6.08
C SER A 8 15.32 -12.00 -5.28
N CYS A 9 15.48 -12.22 -3.98
CA CYS A 9 15.93 -11.22 -3.03
C CYS A 9 17.35 -10.70 -3.37
N GLU A 10 18.29 -11.57 -3.74
CA GLU A 10 19.67 -11.18 -4.10
C GLU A 10 19.69 -10.24 -5.30
N GLN A 11 18.82 -10.49 -6.29
CA GLN A 11 18.66 -9.58 -7.42
C GLN A 11 18.22 -8.19 -6.94
N THR A 12 17.28 -8.14 -5.99
CA THR A 12 16.74 -6.88 -5.45
C THR A 12 17.81 -6.12 -4.68
N LEU A 13 18.54 -6.80 -3.79
CA LEU A 13 19.64 -6.22 -3.01
C LEU A 13 20.72 -5.64 -3.92
N ARG A 14 21.05 -6.33 -5.01
CA ARG A 14 21.99 -5.83 -6.03
C ARG A 14 21.40 -4.62 -6.76
N THR A 15 20.14 -4.66 -7.17
CA THR A 15 19.49 -3.54 -7.88
C THR A 15 19.51 -2.27 -7.04
N PHE A 16 19.21 -2.35 -5.74
CA PHE A 16 19.14 -1.18 -4.86
C PHE A 16 20.49 -0.60 -4.43
N THR A 17 21.58 -1.30 -4.70
CA THR A 17 22.95 -0.83 -4.40
C THR A 17 23.67 -0.28 -5.63
N LEU A 18 23.09 -0.38 -6.82
CA LEU A 18 23.67 0.13 -8.05
C LEU A 18 23.29 1.61 -8.26
N PRO A 19 24.26 2.56 -8.27
CA PRO A 19 23.93 3.99 -8.42
C PRO A 19 23.11 4.33 -9.66
N ARG A 20 23.29 3.59 -10.75
CA ARG A 20 22.58 3.82 -12.02
C ARG A 20 21.07 3.51 -11.97
N THR A 21 20.59 2.74 -11.00
CA THR A 21 19.17 2.34 -10.95
C THR A 21 18.31 3.42 -10.30
N GLN A 22 18.90 4.29 -9.47
CA GLN A 22 18.23 5.42 -8.82
C GLN A 22 16.97 5.01 -8.02
N VAL A 23 16.95 3.77 -7.53
CA VAL A 23 15.88 3.21 -6.69
C VAL A 23 16.47 2.55 -5.45
N SER A 24 15.79 2.71 -4.34
CA SER A 24 16.16 2.10 -3.06
C SER A 24 14.95 2.00 -2.13
N SER A 25 15.02 1.11 -1.15
CA SER A 25 14.06 1.01 -0.05
C SER A 25 14.79 0.98 1.29
N HIS A 26 14.07 1.16 2.39
CA HIS A 26 14.63 0.99 3.73
C HIS A 26 14.75 -0.50 4.07
N TYR A 27 13.77 -1.30 3.66
CA TYR A 27 13.71 -2.72 3.94
C TYR A 27 13.45 -3.55 2.69
N VAL A 28 14.04 -4.74 2.65
CA VAL A 28 13.71 -5.82 1.72
C VAL A 28 13.39 -7.08 2.53
N ILE A 29 12.27 -7.74 2.25
CA ILE A 29 11.85 -8.99 2.89
C ILE A 29 11.91 -10.13 1.86
N CYS A 30 12.83 -11.07 2.05
CA CYS A 30 13.02 -12.22 1.18
C CYS A 30 11.91 -13.29 1.35
N LYS A 31 11.82 -14.25 0.43
CA LYS A 31 10.82 -15.34 0.45
C LYS A 31 10.83 -16.19 1.73
N ASP A 32 11.98 -16.34 2.37
CA ASP A 32 12.17 -17.07 3.64
C ASP A 32 11.87 -16.21 4.89
N GLY A 33 11.42 -14.97 4.71
CA GLY A 33 11.16 -14.01 5.79
C GLY A 33 12.38 -13.21 6.24
N THR A 34 13.58 -13.46 5.69
CA THR A 34 14.76 -12.67 6.03
C THR A 34 14.54 -11.19 5.71
N VAL A 35 14.77 -10.32 6.71
CA VAL A 35 14.61 -8.86 6.57
C VAL A 35 15.98 -8.20 6.46
N HIS A 36 16.25 -7.57 5.32
CA HIS A 36 17.41 -6.73 5.12
C HIS A 36 17.06 -5.26 5.36
N HIS A 37 17.77 -4.61 6.28
CA HIS A 37 17.70 -3.17 6.50
C HIS A 37 18.77 -2.50 5.62
N MET A 38 18.33 -1.93 4.49
CA MET A 38 19.17 -1.41 3.41
C MET A 38 19.58 0.04 3.62
N LEU A 39 18.70 0.83 4.21
CA LEU A 39 18.91 2.26 4.45
C LEU A 39 18.29 2.62 5.80
N ASN A 40 19.03 3.40 6.59
CA ASN A 40 18.56 3.94 7.86
C ASN A 40 17.21 4.66 7.70
N ASP A 41 16.26 4.35 8.57
CA ASP A 41 14.89 4.92 8.63
C ASP A 41 14.82 6.46 8.56
N LEU A 42 15.88 7.16 8.98
CA LEU A 42 15.96 8.63 8.99
C LEU A 42 16.47 9.23 7.67
N LEU A 43 16.92 8.40 6.74
CA LEU A 43 17.43 8.83 5.44
C LEU A 43 16.38 8.59 4.36
N ARG A 44 16.36 9.47 3.36
CA ARG A 44 15.39 9.37 2.26
C ARG A 44 15.76 8.25 1.29
N ALA A 45 14.95 7.19 1.25
CA ALA A 45 14.98 6.19 0.19
C ALA A 45 14.24 6.66 -1.08
N HIS A 46 14.53 6.02 -2.21
CA HIS A 46 13.92 6.30 -3.53
C HIS A 46 13.00 5.16 -3.96
N HIS A 47 11.85 4.99 -3.30
CA HIS A 47 10.90 3.89 -3.57
C HIS A 47 9.56 4.36 -4.14
N ALA A 48 9.03 5.49 -3.67
CA ALA A 48 7.69 5.96 -4.01
C ALA A 48 7.62 6.68 -5.36
N GLY A 49 8.73 7.26 -5.83
CA GLY A 49 8.75 8.11 -7.04
C GLY A 49 7.72 9.25 -7.00
N VAL A 50 7.18 9.63 -8.17
CA VAL A 50 6.10 10.62 -8.28
C VAL A 50 4.82 10.05 -7.64
N SER A 51 4.43 10.60 -6.49
CA SER A 51 3.42 10.03 -5.61
C SER A 51 2.71 11.10 -4.77
N ARG A 52 1.50 10.76 -4.29
CA ARG A 52 0.64 11.58 -3.45
C ARG A 52 -0.20 10.71 -2.52
N TRP A 53 -0.44 11.18 -1.30
CA TRP A 53 -1.41 10.60 -0.38
C TRP A 53 -2.04 11.71 0.48
N GLY A 54 -3.36 11.87 0.38
CA GLY A 54 -4.06 13.02 0.94
C GLY A 54 -3.47 14.33 0.42
N GLY A 55 -3.11 15.23 1.34
CA GLY A 55 -2.43 16.49 1.01
C GLY A 55 -0.92 16.35 0.75
N ALA A 56 -0.30 15.23 1.08
CA ALA A 56 1.15 15.04 0.98
C ALA A 56 1.57 14.67 -0.45
N THR A 57 2.66 15.29 -0.91
CA THR A 57 3.39 14.98 -2.14
C THR A 57 4.84 14.63 -1.82
N ASP A 58 5.56 14.02 -2.77
CA ASP A 58 6.94 13.54 -2.55
C ASP A 58 7.02 12.57 -1.36
N ILE A 59 6.25 11.48 -1.45
CA ILE A 59 6.07 10.52 -0.35
C ILE A 59 7.40 9.92 0.13
N ASN A 60 8.43 9.84 -0.72
CA ASN A 60 9.77 9.42 -0.29
C ASN A 60 10.31 10.22 0.90
N SER A 61 9.97 11.51 1.00
CA SER A 61 10.47 12.40 2.05
C SER A 61 9.76 12.24 3.40
N SER A 62 8.69 11.44 3.45
CA SER A 62 7.87 11.25 4.65
C SER A 62 7.36 9.81 4.81
N SER A 63 8.10 8.81 4.30
CA SER A 63 7.68 7.42 4.40
C SER A 63 8.84 6.44 4.47
N ILE A 64 8.53 5.24 4.95
CA ILE A 64 9.44 4.10 4.99
C ILE A 64 9.01 3.08 3.93
N GLY A 65 9.79 2.98 2.84
CA GLY A 65 9.64 1.93 1.84
C GLY A 65 10.08 0.55 2.33
N ILE A 66 9.15 -0.41 2.25
CA ILE A 66 9.37 -1.84 2.47
C ILE A 66 9.05 -2.58 1.18
N GLU A 67 10.04 -3.31 0.67
CA GLU A 67 9.98 -4.12 -0.53
C GLU A 67 9.88 -5.59 -0.14
N ILE A 68 8.99 -6.34 -0.77
CA ILE A 68 8.78 -7.76 -0.47
C ILE A 68 9.07 -8.55 -1.75
N ASP A 69 9.95 -9.56 -1.64
CA ASP A 69 10.41 -10.34 -2.77
C ASP A 69 9.27 -11.15 -3.40
N ASN A 70 8.75 -10.64 -4.52
CA ASN A 70 7.61 -11.22 -5.21
C ASN A 70 7.60 -10.71 -6.67
N ASN A 71 7.34 -11.62 -7.61
CA ASN A 71 7.37 -11.35 -9.05
C ASN A 71 6.16 -10.55 -9.58
N GLY A 72 5.19 -10.23 -8.71
CA GLY A 72 3.99 -9.47 -9.03
C GLY A 72 2.75 -10.31 -9.36
N PHE A 73 2.88 -11.63 -9.40
CA PHE A 73 1.77 -12.54 -9.76
C PHE A 73 1.44 -13.55 -8.67
N GLU A 74 2.40 -13.86 -7.81
CA GLU A 74 2.29 -14.88 -6.77
C GLU A 74 1.69 -14.34 -5.47
N THR A 75 1.25 -15.27 -4.62
CA THR A 75 0.98 -15.01 -3.21
C THR A 75 2.27 -14.70 -2.45
N PHE A 76 2.12 -14.10 -1.27
CA PHE A 76 3.21 -13.83 -0.34
C PHE A 76 3.33 -15.00 0.63
N THR A 77 4.55 -15.40 0.98
CA THR A 77 4.77 -16.52 1.91
C THR A 77 4.38 -16.13 3.33
N GLU A 78 4.08 -17.11 4.18
CA GLU A 78 3.77 -16.85 5.58
C GLU A 78 4.97 -16.23 6.32
N GLU A 79 6.17 -16.65 5.98
CA GLU A 79 7.43 -16.12 6.52
C GLU A 79 7.60 -14.63 6.17
N GLN A 80 7.27 -14.23 4.94
CA GLN A 80 7.26 -12.82 4.52
C GLN A 80 6.28 -12.00 5.33
N ILE A 81 5.03 -12.47 5.44
CA ILE A 81 3.97 -11.73 6.11
C ILE A 81 4.23 -11.64 7.62
N ASN A 82 4.68 -12.71 8.26
CA ASN A 82 5.03 -12.68 9.69
C ASN A 82 6.18 -11.70 9.98
N SER A 83 7.20 -11.69 9.13
CA SER A 83 8.33 -10.77 9.26
C SER A 83 7.90 -9.32 9.01
N LEU A 84 7.02 -9.10 8.04
CA LEU A 84 6.41 -7.79 7.80
C LEU A 84 5.63 -7.31 9.03
N LEU A 85 4.74 -8.13 9.60
CA LEU A 85 3.93 -7.76 10.77
C LEU A 85 4.80 -7.39 11.97
N SER A 86 5.89 -8.14 12.21
CA SER A 86 6.87 -7.82 13.25
C SER A 86 7.57 -6.47 13.01
N LEU A 87 8.01 -6.24 11.76
CA LEU A 87 8.64 -4.98 11.35
C LEU A 87 7.69 -3.80 11.49
N LEU A 88 6.45 -3.92 11.01
CA LEU A 88 5.43 -2.89 11.13
C LEU A 88 5.13 -2.55 12.59
N GLY A 89 5.11 -3.54 13.49
CA GLY A 89 4.94 -3.32 14.91
C GLY A 89 6.03 -2.44 15.51
N ARG A 90 7.29 -2.67 15.13
CA ARG A 90 8.42 -1.83 15.55
C ARG A 90 8.30 -0.42 14.99
N LEU A 91 8.10 -0.28 13.67
CA LEU A 91 8.05 1.01 12.99
C LEU A 91 6.87 1.86 13.45
N LYS A 92 5.69 1.26 13.62
CA LYS A 92 4.50 1.94 14.12
C LYS A 92 4.74 2.58 15.48
N ARG A 93 5.36 1.85 16.42
CA ARG A 93 5.67 2.36 17.76
C ARG A 93 6.76 3.42 17.72
N ALA A 94 7.83 3.20 16.96
CA ALA A 94 8.97 4.11 16.89
C ALA A 94 8.60 5.48 16.29
N TYR A 95 7.73 5.49 15.27
CA TYR A 95 7.39 6.71 14.52
C TYR A 95 5.96 7.19 14.74
N ASN A 96 5.22 6.57 15.67
CA ASN A 96 3.81 6.86 15.94
C ASN A 96 2.96 6.90 14.65
N ILE A 97 3.13 5.91 13.77
CA ILE A 97 2.49 5.89 12.45
C ILE A 97 0.98 5.65 12.62
N SER A 98 0.16 6.60 12.13
CA SER A 98 -1.29 6.47 12.10
C SER A 98 -1.74 5.20 11.36
N VAL A 99 -2.84 4.59 11.81
CA VAL A 99 -3.46 3.43 11.16
C VAL A 99 -3.75 3.71 9.68
N SER A 100 -4.10 4.94 9.32
CA SER A 100 -4.42 5.34 7.95
C SER A 100 -3.23 5.35 6.98
N ASN A 101 -2.00 5.23 7.48
CA ASN A 101 -0.77 5.42 6.69
C ASN A 101 -0.01 4.11 6.39
N PHE A 102 -0.66 2.95 6.55
CA PHE A 102 -0.16 1.67 6.06
C PHE A 102 -0.79 1.37 4.69
N ILE A 103 -0.08 1.75 3.64
CA ILE A 103 -0.62 1.82 2.27
C ILE A 103 0.33 1.20 1.23
N GLY A 104 -0.21 0.83 0.08
CA GLY A 104 0.51 0.27 -1.07
C GLY A 104 1.08 1.36 -1.99
N HIS A 105 1.98 0.98 -2.88
CA HIS A 105 2.50 1.89 -3.89
C HIS A 105 1.41 2.29 -4.91
N ALA A 106 0.51 1.37 -5.23
CA ALA A 106 -0.64 1.62 -6.08
C ALA A 106 -1.57 2.70 -5.50
N ASP A 107 -1.69 2.79 -4.17
CA ASP A 107 -2.51 3.80 -3.51
C ASP A 107 -1.96 5.21 -3.72
N ILE A 108 -0.64 5.35 -3.58
CA ILE A 108 0.04 6.65 -3.67
C ILE A 108 0.39 7.06 -5.09
N ALA A 109 0.32 6.14 -6.04
CA ALA A 109 0.63 6.40 -7.45
C ALA A 109 -0.38 5.73 -8.41
N PRO A 110 -1.68 6.10 -8.34
CA PRO A 110 -2.70 5.49 -9.17
C PRO A 110 -2.39 5.55 -10.67
N GLY A 111 -2.52 4.42 -11.36
CA GLY A 111 -2.27 4.28 -12.80
C GLY A 111 -0.79 4.17 -13.20
N ARG A 112 0.15 4.55 -12.33
CA ARG A 112 1.60 4.34 -12.55
C ARG A 112 2.09 3.04 -11.94
N LYS A 113 1.51 2.63 -10.82
CA LYS A 113 1.95 1.48 -10.01
C LYS A 113 0.78 0.58 -9.65
N VAL A 114 1.09 -0.70 -9.50
CA VAL A 114 0.15 -1.79 -9.22
C VAL A 114 0.66 -2.71 -8.11
N ASP A 115 1.66 -2.24 -7.36
CA ASP A 115 2.27 -2.96 -6.25
C ASP A 115 1.77 -2.43 -4.89
N PRO A 116 1.68 -3.29 -3.85
CA PRO A 116 1.84 -4.74 -3.92
C PRO A 116 0.69 -5.37 -4.74
N ASN A 117 0.92 -6.58 -5.28
CA ASN A 117 -0.05 -7.19 -6.18
C ASN A 117 -1.35 -7.59 -5.46
N ARG A 118 -2.37 -8.03 -6.22
CA ARG A 118 -3.71 -8.37 -5.73
C ARG A 118 -3.78 -9.51 -4.70
N ASN A 119 -2.70 -10.26 -4.50
CA ASN A 119 -2.61 -11.35 -3.52
C ASN A 119 -2.04 -10.87 -2.17
N PHE A 120 -1.73 -9.59 -2.02
CA PHE A 120 -1.22 -9.05 -0.76
C PHE A 120 -2.32 -9.02 0.31
N PRO A 121 -2.10 -9.54 1.52
CA PRO A 121 -3.16 -9.79 2.49
C PRO A 121 -3.51 -8.54 3.32
N TRP A 122 -4.06 -7.50 2.69
CA TRP A 122 -4.41 -6.24 3.35
C TRP A 122 -5.34 -6.41 4.56
N GLN A 123 -6.35 -7.27 4.44
CA GLN A 123 -7.27 -7.57 5.55
C GLN A 123 -6.52 -8.08 6.79
N ARG A 124 -5.59 -9.03 6.62
CA ARG A 124 -4.79 -9.56 7.72
C ARG A 124 -3.93 -8.49 8.37
N LEU A 125 -3.36 -7.57 7.59
CA LEU A 125 -2.60 -6.44 8.14
C LEU A 125 -3.50 -5.53 8.99
N ALA A 126 -4.68 -5.21 8.49
CA ALA A 126 -5.63 -4.36 9.21
C ALA A 126 -6.19 -5.01 10.48
N GLU A 127 -6.42 -6.33 10.49
CA GLU A 127 -6.76 -7.10 11.69
C GLU A 127 -5.66 -7.03 12.77
N GLN A 128 -4.41 -6.79 12.37
CA GLN A 128 -3.27 -6.55 13.26
C GLN A 128 -3.01 -5.06 13.54
N GLY A 129 -3.91 -4.16 13.08
CA GLY A 129 -3.83 -2.72 13.33
C GLY A 129 -2.94 -1.95 12.36
N TYR A 130 -2.60 -2.51 11.19
CA TYR A 130 -1.79 -1.87 10.16
C TYR A 130 -2.63 -1.57 8.91
N GLY A 131 -3.26 -0.39 8.87
CA GLY A 131 -4.21 -0.05 7.81
C GLY A 131 -5.64 -0.17 8.32
N HIS A 132 -6.56 0.54 7.68
CA HIS A 132 -7.99 0.31 7.92
C HIS A 132 -8.48 -0.85 7.04
N TRP A 133 -9.47 -1.58 7.54
CA TRP A 133 -10.32 -2.45 6.73
C TRP A 133 -11.75 -1.98 6.85
N TYR A 134 -12.58 -2.32 5.87
CA TYR A 134 -13.99 -1.98 5.92
C TYR A 134 -14.77 -2.99 6.78
N ASP A 135 -15.88 -2.54 7.34
CA ASP A 135 -16.98 -3.39 7.81
C ASP A 135 -18.28 -2.83 7.23
N THR A 136 -18.87 -3.56 6.29
CA THR A 136 -20.09 -3.11 5.61
C THR A 136 -21.38 -3.53 6.33
N LEU A 137 -21.28 -4.17 7.50
CA LEU A 137 -22.45 -4.55 8.27
C LEU A 137 -23.25 -3.30 8.66
N ASN A 138 -24.52 -3.28 8.27
CA ASN A 138 -25.44 -2.15 8.51
C ASN A 138 -24.98 -0.81 7.93
N VAL A 139 -24.18 -0.82 6.86
CA VAL A 139 -23.81 0.40 6.15
C VAL A 139 -24.90 0.81 5.17
N GLU A 140 -25.52 1.95 5.46
CA GLU A 140 -26.41 2.67 4.56
C GLU A 140 -25.61 3.71 3.76
N VAL A 141 -25.75 3.66 2.43
CA VAL A 141 -25.10 4.61 1.52
C VAL A 141 -25.99 5.85 1.38
N PRO A 142 -25.49 7.07 1.66
CA PRO A 142 -26.25 8.29 1.45
C PRO A 142 -26.74 8.44 0.00
N VAL A 143 -27.92 9.04 -0.20
CA VAL A 143 -28.51 9.23 -1.54
C VAL A 143 -27.62 10.06 -2.45
N ASP A 144 -26.92 11.04 -1.88
CA ASP A 144 -26.00 11.97 -2.55
C ASP A 144 -24.54 11.51 -2.50
N PHE A 145 -24.28 10.23 -2.18
CA PHE A 145 -22.93 9.70 -2.04
C PHE A 145 -22.09 9.87 -3.31
N ASN A 146 -20.92 10.50 -3.16
CA ASN A 146 -19.96 10.68 -4.23
C ASN A 146 -18.68 9.87 -3.95
N ALA A 147 -18.49 8.79 -4.72
CA ALA A 147 -17.35 7.89 -4.56
C ALA A 147 -16.00 8.59 -4.77
N MET A 148 -15.90 9.52 -5.73
CA MET A 148 -14.65 10.25 -5.99
C MET A 148 -14.30 11.21 -4.86
N HIS A 149 -15.31 11.83 -4.25
CA HIS A 149 -15.11 12.62 -3.04
C HIS A 149 -14.61 11.75 -1.88
N ALA A 150 -15.21 10.58 -1.67
CA ALA A 150 -14.77 9.64 -0.63
C ALA A 150 -13.31 9.19 -0.86
N LEU A 151 -12.96 8.80 -2.09
CA LEU A 151 -11.59 8.43 -2.46
C LEU A 151 -10.58 9.55 -2.19
N ARG A 152 -10.95 10.81 -2.50
CA ARG A 152 -10.11 11.97 -2.22
C ARG A 152 -9.91 12.19 -0.72
N ILE A 153 -10.95 12.05 0.09
CA ILE A 153 -10.85 12.19 1.55
C ILE A 153 -9.97 11.09 2.15
N ILE A 154 -10.15 9.83 1.69
CA ILE A 154 -9.32 8.70 2.12
C ILE A 154 -7.84 8.93 1.81
N GLY A 155 -7.54 9.50 0.63
CA GLY A 155 -6.20 9.98 0.30
C GLY A 155 -5.75 9.79 -1.15
N TYR A 156 -6.57 9.18 -2.00
CA TYR A 156 -6.20 8.88 -3.39
C TYR A 156 -6.07 10.15 -4.26
N ASP A 157 -5.12 10.12 -5.21
CA ASP A 157 -5.05 11.15 -6.25
C ASP A 157 -6.13 10.91 -7.32
N ILE A 158 -7.18 11.71 -7.29
CA ILE A 158 -8.35 11.58 -8.18
C ILE A 158 -8.22 12.37 -9.49
N LYS A 159 -7.00 12.74 -9.92
CA LYS A 159 -6.81 13.40 -11.24
C LYS A 159 -7.34 12.56 -12.40
N ASN A 160 -7.31 11.24 -12.26
CA ASN A 160 -7.93 10.30 -13.18
C ASN A 160 -8.77 9.32 -12.37
N ASP A 161 -10.09 9.45 -12.48
CA ASP A 161 -11.06 8.66 -11.71
C ASP A 161 -10.84 7.16 -11.88
N SER A 162 -10.66 6.71 -13.13
CA SER A 162 -10.49 5.30 -13.46
C SER A 162 -9.26 4.68 -12.79
N ASN A 163 -8.16 5.43 -12.69
CA ASN A 163 -6.95 4.99 -12.02
C ASN A 163 -7.11 4.96 -10.49
N ALA A 164 -7.76 5.97 -9.91
CA ALA A 164 -8.03 6.00 -8.48
C ALA A 164 -8.94 4.82 -8.06
N VAL A 165 -9.99 4.53 -8.83
CA VAL A 165 -10.89 3.38 -8.60
C VAL A 165 -10.11 2.07 -8.69
N GLN A 166 -9.23 1.93 -9.69
CA GLN A 166 -8.39 0.73 -9.83
C GLN A 166 -7.50 0.50 -8.61
N SER A 167 -6.81 1.55 -8.12
CA SER A 167 -5.95 1.43 -6.94
C SER A 167 -6.72 1.09 -5.68
N PHE A 168 -7.88 1.73 -5.47
CA PHE A 168 -8.79 1.40 -4.38
C PHE A 168 -9.19 -0.08 -4.40
N LYS A 169 -9.59 -0.61 -5.56
CA LYS A 169 -9.96 -2.02 -5.68
C LYS A 169 -8.78 -2.95 -5.45
N LEU A 170 -7.58 -2.59 -5.91
CA LEU A 170 -6.39 -3.38 -5.67
C LEU A 170 -6.03 -3.49 -4.18
N HIS A 171 -6.45 -2.52 -3.36
CA HIS A 171 -6.28 -2.57 -1.91
C HIS A 171 -7.44 -3.30 -1.22
N PHE A 172 -8.69 -2.89 -1.49
CA PHE A 172 -9.86 -3.29 -0.70
C PHE A 172 -10.76 -4.32 -1.36
N VAL A 173 -10.73 -4.47 -2.70
CA VAL A 173 -11.69 -5.29 -3.46
C VAL A 173 -10.94 -6.13 -4.50
N GLN A 174 -9.89 -6.84 -4.05
CA GLN A 174 -8.85 -7.47 -4.88
C GLN A 174 -9.34 -8.52 -5.89
N GLN A 175 -10.59 -8.96 -5.78
CA GLN A 175 -11.22 -9.89 -6.71
C GLN A 175 -11.88 -9.19 -7.91
N ASP A 176 -12.12 -7.88 -7.82
CA ASP A 176 -12.69 -7.07 -8.88
C ASP A 176 -11.61 -6.24 -9.58
N SER A 177 -11.34 -6.56 -10.84
CA SER A 177 -10.39 -5.85 -11.69
C SER A 177 -11.03 -4.76 -12.56
N SER A 178 -12.35 -4.58 -12.47
CA SER A 178 -13.05 -3.52 -13.19
C SER A 178 -12.62 -2.15 -12.67
N LYS A 179 -12.74 -1.12 -13.50
CA LYS A 179 -12.48 0.27 -13.10
C LYS A 179 -13.77 1.05 -12.83
N LEU A 180 -14.80 0.34 -12.39
CA LEU A 180 -16.14 0.87 -12.15
C LEU A 180 -16.49 0.77 -10.67
N ILE A 181 -17.22 1.77 -10.15
CA ILE A 181 -17.75 1.73 -8.78
C ILE A 181 -19.09 0.98 -8.79
N THR A 182 -19.11 -0.15 -8.11
CA THR A 182 -20.28 -0.98 -7.83
C THR A 182 -21.01 -0.50 -6.57
N ASP A 183 -22.21 -1.00 -6.31
CA ASP A 183 -22.94 -0.66 -5.07
C ASP A 183 -22.26 -1.23 -3.82
N THR A 184 -21.55 -2.36 -3.94
CA THR A 184 -20.71 -2.90 -2.86
C THR A 184 -19.55 -1.95 -2.55
N ASP A 185 -18.88 -1.41 -3.57
CA ASP A 185 -17.79 -0.44 -3.38
C ASP A 185 -18.28 0.83 -2.68
N LYS A 186 -19.49 1.30 -2.99
CA LYS A 186 -20.08 2.47 -2.31
C LYS A 186 -20.26 2.24 -0.81
N LYS A 187 -20.70 1.04 -0.40
CA LYS A 187 -20.78 0.67 1.03
C LYS A 187 -19.40 0.66 1.67
N ILE A 188 -18.42 0.03 1.02
CA ILE A 188 -17.03 -0.02 1.50
C ILE A 188 -16.48 1.41 1.68
N LEU A 189 -16.61 2.26 0.67
CA LEU A 189 -16.14 3.64 0.72
C LEU A 189 -16.88 4.48 1.78
N THR A 190 -18.17 4.23 2.00
CA THR A 190 -18.95 4.92 3.04
C THR A 190 -18.42 4.60 4.45
N ASP A 191 -18.10 3.34 4.72
CA ASP A 191 -17.50 2.93 6.00
C ASP A 191 -16.07 3.48 6.15
N LEU A 192 -15.23 3.31 5.11
CA LEU A 192 -13.85 3.82 5.12
C LEU A 192 -13.82 5.33 5.32
N LEU A 193 -14.73 6.09 4.70
CA LEU A 193 -14.79 7.54 4.87
C LEU A 193 -14.88 7.95 6.35
N ARG A 194 -15.64 7.21 7.18
CA ARG A 194 -15.77 7.48 8.62
C ARG A 194 -14.49 7.18 9.41
N LYS A 195 -13.68 6.24 8.91
CA LYS A 195 -12.42 5.80 9.54
C LYS A 195 -11.23 6.72 9.22
N TYR A 196 -11.32 7.47 8.14
CA TYR A 196 -10.28 8.39 7.66
C TYR A 196 -10.58 9.89 7.96
N GLN A 197 -11.73 10.17 8.59
CA GLN A 197 -12.07 11.49 9.14
C GLN A 197 -11.51 11.66 10.56
#